data_AF-A0A2D5R8E3-F1
#
_entry.id   AF-A0A2D5R8E3-F1
#
_cell.length_a   1.000
_cell.length_b   1.000
_cell.length_c   1.000
_cell.angle_alpha   90.00
_cell.angle_beta   90.00
_cell.angle_gamma   90.00
#
_symmetry.space_group_name_H-M   'P 1'
#
loop_
_entity.id
_entity.type
_entity.pdbx_description
1 polymer ?
#
loop_
_entity_poly.entity_id
_entity_poly.type
_entity_poly.pdbx_seq_one_letter_code
_entity_poly.pdbx_strand_id
1 'polypeptide(L)'
;MGKTKTKKKTNVVTKPITFSLPIEASENINQVAAARVAEKLPEIDQATRAFDRNNSATTLSMMTLTMLNGHSPMRMLRQITAEVEKRKMALAEAQVSHAEKRVELLELEEADDIVSEAKLKAGRHGLTMMEHKINGSIKDIAVLIDSYENIKEKWDIDVWDEELFEREEKRHHVRRGFELMYRNLMDGGRVSTSTIEYMQQYGVHPQVAMTEVSGYIQVTAQKIKNHILPHSNDLEEFMDQMADKYYKNADKTAERIFGKSDFLNPEYMLRVEKSEEKDDT
;
A
#
# COMPACT_ATOMS: atom_id res chain seq x y z
N MET A 1 -48.56 7.64 -31.35
CA MET A 1 -48.31 6.22 -31.02
C MET A 1 -46.86 6.06 -30.59
N GLY A 2 -46.57 6.23 -29.30
CA GLY A 2 -45.25 5.97 -28.73
C GLY A 2 -45.26 4.62 -28.02
N LYS A 3 -44.35 3.70 -28.40
CA LYS A 3 -44.15 2.43 -27.69
C LYS A 3 -42.93 2.56 -26.78
N THR A 4 -43.21 2.73 -25.50
CA THR A 4 -42.26 2.70 -24.38
C THR A 4 -41.65 1.31 -24.27
N LYS A 5 -40.34 1.16 -24.48
CA LYS A 5 -39.60 -0.09 -24.20
C LYS A 5 -39.24 -0.12 -22.71
N THR A 6 -39.94 -0.94 -21.96
CA THR A 6 -39.69 -1.22 -20.54
C THR A 6 -38.37 -1.99 -20.38
N LYS A 7 -37.38 -1.38 -19.73
CA LYS A 7 -36.15 -2.06 -19.28
C LYS A 7 -36.53 -3.15 -18.27
N LYS A 8 -36.39 -4.43 -18.64
CA LYS A 8 -36.42 -5.55 -17.68
C LYS A 8 -35.16 -5.48 -16.82
N LYS A 9 -35.32 -5.14 -15.55
CA LYS A 9 -34.30 -5.36 -14.51
C LYS A 9 -34.17 -6.87 -14.30
N THR A 10 -33.06 -7.45 -14.75
CA THR A 10 -32.71 -8.84 -14.46
C THR A 10 -32.10 -8.89 -13.07
N ASN A 11 -32.94 -9.03 -12.03
CA ASN A 11 -32.48 -9.41 -10.71
C ASN A 11 -32.00 -10.87 -10.80
N VAL A 12 -30.69 -11.07 -10.88
CA VAL A 12 -30.07 -12.38 -10.73
C VAL A 12 -30.14 -12.72 -9.24
N VAL A 13 -31.17 -13.46 -8.85
CA VAL A 13 -31.23 -14.10 -7.54
C VAL A 13 -30.18 -15.21 -7.55
N THR A 14 -29.00 -14.92 -7.01
CA THR A 14 -27.95 -15.91 -6.78
C THR A 14 -28.46 -16.91 -5.74
N LYS A 15 -28.92 -18.07 -6.18
CA LYS A 15 -29.16 -19.22 -5.29
C LYS A 15 -27.83 -19.54 -4.58
N PRO A 16 -27.85 -19.85 -3.27
CA PRO A 16 -26.64 -20.28 -2.58
C PRO A 16 -26.09 -21.51 -3.29
N ILE A 17 -24.82 -21.46 -3.67
CA ILE A 17 -24.13 -22.59 -4.31
C ILE A 17 -23.92 -23.62 -3.21
N THR A 18 -24.89 -24.52 -3.05
CA THR A 18 -24.71 -25.74 -2.28
C THR A 18 -23.74 -26.62 -3.05
N PHE A 19 -22.67 -27.05 -2.41
CA PHE A 19 -21.78 -28.09 -2.91
C PHE A 19 -22.57 -29.42 -2.96
N SER A 20 -23.50 -29.55 -3.91
CA SER A 20 -24.33 -30.74 -4.06
C SER A 20 -23.61 -31.72 -4.97
N LEU A 21 -23.00 -32.74 -4.37
CA LEU A 21 -22.53 -33.91 -5.09
C LEU A 21 -23.75 -34.65 -5.68
N PRO A 22 -23.64 -35.19 -6.91
CA PRO A 22 -24.70 -36.01 -7.48
C PRO A 22 -24.97 -37.24 -6.62
N ILE A 23 -26.25 -37.66 -6.56
CA ILE A 23 -26.76 -38.74 -5.71
C ILE A 23 -26.01 -40.07 -5.93
N GLU A 24 -25.46 -40.25 -7.13
CA GLU A 24 -24.73 -41.45 -7.57
C GLU A 24 -23.29 -41.56 -7.02
N ALA A 25 -22.74 -40.50 -6.41
CA ALA A 25 -21.38 -40.49 -5.86
C ALA A 25 -21.29 -40.99 -4.39
N SER A 26 -22.40 -41.46 -3.82
CA SER A 26 -22.61 -41.48 -2.37
C SER A 26 -21.86 -42.57 -1.59
N GLU A 27 -21.48 -43.69 -2.20
CA GLU A 27 -20.84 -44.79 -1.45
C GLU A 27 -19.36 -44.57 -1.11
N ASN A 28 -18.64 -43.76 -1.92
CA ASN A 28 -17.20 -43.51 -1.73
C ASN A 28 -16.89 -42.18 -1.02
N ILE A 29 -17.92 -41.42 -0.61
CA ILE A 29 -17.77 -40.09 -0.03
C ILE A 29 -18.13 -40.11 1.45
N ASN A 30 -17.25 -39.54 2.29
CA ASN A 30 -17.48 -39.42 3.72
C ASN A 30 -18.64 -38.45 4.01
N GLN A 31 -19.81 -39.01 4.29
CA GLN A 31 -21.05 -38.27 4.52
C GLN A 31 -21.00 -37.38 5.76
N VAL A 32 -20.27 -37.80 6.82
CA VAL A 32 -20.09 -37.00 8.04
C VAL A 32 -19.28 -35.74 7.74
N ALA A 33 -18.22 -35.86 6.94
CA ALA A 33 -17.41 -34.73 6.50
C ALA A 33 -18.22 -33.80 5.58
N ALA A 34 -18.97 -34.36 4.61
CA ALA A 34 -19.80 -33.58 3.70
C ALA A 34 -20.88 -32.76 4.43
N ALA A 35 -21.55 -33.35 5.43
CA ALA A 35 -22.54 -32.66 6.25
C ALA A 35 -21.94 -31.48 7.03
N ARG A 36 -20.76 -31.68 7.63
CA ARG A 36 -20.06 -30.62 8.36
C ARG A 36 -19.63 -29.46 7.44
N VAL A 37 -19.16 -29.79 6.23
CA VAL A 37 -18.81 -28.78 5.23
C VAL A 37 -20.06 -28.01 4.80
N ALA A 38 -21.17 -28.69 4.50
CA ALA A 38 -22.42 -28.03 4.13
C ALA A 38 -22.97 -27.10 5.23
N GLU A 39 -22.78 -27.47 6.50
CA GLU A 39 -23.20 -26.65 7.64
C GLU A 39 -22.32 -25.41 7.85
N LYS A 40 -20.99 -25.56 7.82
CA LYS A 40 -20.06 -24.50 8.23
C LYS A 40 -19.51 -23.65 7.09
N LEU A 41 -19.44 -24.19 5.88
CA LEU A 41 -18.85 -23.48 4.74
C LEU A 41 -19.55 -22.15 4.43
N PRO A 42 -20.89 -22.01 4.51
CA PRO A 42 -21.54 -20.72 4.24
C PRO A 42 -21.09 -19.59 5.17
N GLU A 43 -20.89 -19.89 6.46
CA GLU A 43 -20.39 -18.92 7.45
C GLU A 43 -18.93 -18.52 7.14
N ILE A 44 -18.09 -19.51 6.82
CA ILE A 44 -16.68 -19.29 6.47
C ILE A 44 -16.56 -18.47 5.17
N ASP A 45 -17.39 -18.75 4.17
CA ASP A 45 -17.43 -18.00 2.92
C ASP A 45 -17.86 -16.55 3.16
N GLN A 46 -18.85 -16.31 4.02
CA GLN A 46 -19.26 -14.97 4.40
C GLN A 46 -18.14 -14.22 5.16
N ALA A 47 -17.47 -14.89 6.09
CA ALA A 47 -16.33 -14.31 6.80
C ALA A 47 -15.18 -13.99 5.83
N THR A 48 -14.91 -14.86 4.86
CA THR A 48 -13.89 -14.65 3.83
C THR A 48 -14.20 -13.39 3.00
N ARG A 49 -15.47 -13.17 2.64
CA ARG A 49 -15.93 -11.98 1.91
C ARG A 49 -15.76 -10.66 2.68
N ALA A 50 -15.76 -10.72 4.01
CA ALA A 50 -15.52 -9.51 4.82
C ALA A 50 -14.13 -8.94 4.54
N PHE A 51 -13.15 -9.81 4.30
CA PHE A 51 -11.78 -9.41 4.02
C PHE A 51 -11.58 -9.15 2.53
N ASP A 52 -11.83 -10.11 1.63
CA ASP A 52 -11.60 -10.02 0.17
C ASP A 52 -10.20 -9.49 -0.27
N ARG A 53 -9.29 -9.23 0.67
CA ARG A 53 -7.96 -8.63 0.46
C ARG A 53 -6.95 -9.31 1.35
N ASN A 54 -5.68 -9.29 0.93
CA ASN A 54 -4.60 -9.94 1.67
C ASN A 54 -4.16 -9.13 2.90
N ASN A 55 -4.09 -7.80 2.78
CA ASN A 55 -3.61 -6.93 3.84
C ASN A 55 -4.76 -6.20 4.51
N SER A 56 -4.73 -6.09 5.84
CA SER A 56 -5.64 -5.19 6.55
C SER A 56 -5.34 -3.73 6.19
N ALA A 57 -6.32 -2.83 6.39
CA ALA A 57 -6.09 -1.40 6.21
C ALA A 57 -4.91 -0.89 7.07
N THR A 58 -4.84 -1.31 8.33
CA THR A 58 -3.74 -0.97 9.24
C THR A 58 -2.40 -1.47 8.72
N THR A 59 -2.32 -2.70 8.21
CA THR A 59 -1.10 -3.26 7.63
C THR A 59 -0.67 -2.45 6.41
N LEU A 60 -1.62 -2.10 5.54
CA LEU A 60 -1.35 -1.29 4.35
C LEU A 60 -0.78 0.07 4.76
N SER A 61 -1.45 0.80 5.65
CA SER A 61 -1.02 2.14 6.07
C SER A 61 0.26 2.13 6.92
N MET A 62 0.38 1.24 7.89
CA MET A 62 1.47 1.27 8.89
C MET A 62 2.70 0.46 8.49
N MET A 63 2.58 -0.54 7.62
CA MET A 63 3.70 -1.37 7.19
C MET A 63 4.06 -1.16 5.73
N THR A 64 3.09 -1.08 4.81
CA THR A 64 3.39 -0.92 3.38
C THR A 64 3.83 0.51 3.06
N LEU A 65 3.10 1.53 3.51
CA LEU A 65 3.41 2.92 3.17
C LEU A 65 4.67 3.45 3.85
N THR A 66 4.97 2.96 5.05
CA THR A 66 6.15 3.36 5.84
C THR A 66 7.38 2.51 5.52
N MET A 67 7.24 1.42 4.74
CA MET A 67 8.32 0.49 4.42
C MET A 67 9.48 1.25 3.77
N LEU A 68 10.67 1.19 4.38
CA LEU A 68 11.90 1.85 3.92
C LEU A 68 11.87 3.38 3.87
N ASN A 69 10.71 4.01 3.99
CA ASN A 69 10.49 5.45 3.87
C ASN A 69 10.39 6.16 5.23
N GLY A 70 10.22 5.41 6.33
CA GLY A 70 10.01 5.97 7.66
C GLY A 70 8.76 6.87 7.67
N HIS A 71 8.79 7.93 8.46
CA HIS A 71 7.71 8.93 8.55
C HIS A 71 7.93 10.11 7.58
N SER A 72 8.49 9.88 6.38
CA SER A 72 8.67 10.92 5.36
C SER A 72 7.39 11.12 4.55
N PRO A 73 6.67 12.25 4.67
CA PRO A 73 5.39 12.45 4.01
C PRO A 73 5.49 12.35 2.49
N MET A 74 6.50 13.01 1.89
CA MET A 74 6.69 13.04 0.44
C MET A 74 6.96 11.65 -0.15
N ARG A 75 7.73 10.81 0.55
CA ARG A 75 7.98 9.42 0.13
C ARG A 75 6.79 8.51 0.39
N MET A 76 6.03 8.73 1.45
CA MET A 76 4.78 8.00 1.68
C MET A 76 3.77 8.31 0.55
N LEU A 77 3.63 9.57 0.12
CA LEU A 77 2.80 9.93 -1.05
C LEU A 77 3.30 9.24 -2.34
N ARG A 78 4.62 9.21 -2.57
CA ARG A 78 5.21 8.47 -3.69
C ARG A 78 4.94 6.95 -3.62
N GLN A 79 5.00 6.37 -2.43
CA GLN A 79 4.68 4.96 -2.22
C GLN A 79 3.21 4.68 -2.49
N ILE A 80 2.31 5.56 -2.05
CA ILE A 80 0.87 5.43 -2.32
C ILE A 80 0.61 5.42 -3.82
N THR A 81 1.17 6.38 -4.58
CA THR A 81 0.96 6.44 -6.03
C THR A 81 1.46 5.18 -6.73
N ALA A 82 2.63 4.66 -6.33
CA ALA A 82 3.15 3.39 -6.86
C ALA A 82 2.25 2.17 -6.52
N GLU A 83 1.76 2.08 -5.28
CA GLU A 83 0.88 0.99 -4.85
C GLU A 83 -0.52 1.06 -5.48
N VAL A 84 -1.02 2.27 -5.77
CA VAL A 84 -2.27 2.50 -6.51
C VAL A 84 -2.11 2.06 -7.97
N GLU A 85 -1.05 2.49 -8.66
CA GLU A 85 -0.80 2.09 -10.06
C GLU A 85 -0.68 0.58 -10.21
N LYS A 86 0.04 -0.10 -9.30
CA LYS A 86 0.13 -1.56 -9.27
C LYS A 86 -1.25 -2.22 -9.16
N ARG A 87 -2.14 -1.70 -8.32
CA ARG A 87 -3.50 -2.24 -8.15
C ARG A 87 -4.43 -1.89 -9.29
N LYS A 88 -4.27 -0.73 -9.93
CA LYS A 88 -5.00 -0.36 -11.15
C LYS A 88 -4.69 -1.32 -12.29
N MET A 89 -3.41 -1.67 -12.50
CA MET A 89 -3.03 -2.67 -13.50
C MET A 89 -3.65 -4.04 -13.20
N ALA A 90 -3.52 -4.53 -11.97
CA ALA A 90 -4.12 -5.79 -11.56
C ALA A 90 -5.65 -5.82 -11.68
N LEU A 91 -6.31 -4.69 -11.39
CA LEU A 91 -7.75 -4.52 -11.57
C LEU A 91 -8.16 -4.57 -13.04
N ALA A 92 -7.42 -3.88 -13.92
CA ALA A 92 -7.68 -3.88 -15.35
C ALA A 92 -7.53 -5.30 -15.95
N GLU A 93 -6.46 -6.01 -15.59
CA GLU A 93 -6.26 -7.41 -15.99
C GLU A 93 -7.40 -8.31 -15.50
N ALA A 94 -7.77 -8.19 -14.22
CA ALA A 94 -8.86 -8.98 -13.65
C ALA A 94 -10.22 -8.69 -14.31
N GLN A 95 -10.48 -7.44 -14.72
CA GLN A 95 -11.70 -7.07 -15.44
C GLN A 95 -11.76 -7.69 -16.84
N VAL A 96 -10.63 -7.72 -17.56
CA VAL A 96 -10.56 -8.39 -18.87
C VAL A 96 -10.81 -9.89 -18.71
N SER A 97 -10.10 -10.55 -17.80
CA SER A 97 -10.30 -11.99 -17.55
C SER A 97 -11.72 -12.32 -17.08
N HIS A 98 -12.35 -11.45 -16.29
CA HIS A 98 -13.76 -11.60 -15.87
C HIS A 98 -14.70 -11.51 -17.08
N ALA A 99 -14.48 -10.54 -17.98
CA ALA A 99 -15.28 -10.38 -19.18
C ALA A 99 -15.14 -11.58 -20.14
N GLU A 100 -13.92 -12.06 -20.37
CA GLU A 100 -13.66 -13.27 -21.17
C GLU A 100 -14.37 -14.49 -20.58
N LYS A 101 -14.20 -14.73 -19.27
CA LYS A 101 -14.84 -15.86 -18.58
C LYS A 101 -16.36 -15.79 -18.64
N ARG A 102 -16.92 -14.57 -18.60
CA ARG A 102 -18.36 -14.36 -18.71
C ARG A 102 -18.88 -14.72 -20.11
N VAL A 103 -18.13 -14.42 -21.17
CA VAL A 103 -18.49 -14.83 -22.54
C VAL A 103 -18.45 -16.34 -22.68
N GLU A 104 -17.39 -17.01 -22.22
CA GLU A 104 -17.29 -18.47 -22.23
C GLU A 104 -18.48 -19.15 -21.51
N LEU A 105 -18.92 -18.56 -20.38
CA LEU A 105 -20.07 -19.07 -19.64
C LEU A 105 -21.38 -18.92 -20.40
N LEU A 106 -21.57 -17.83 -21.16
CA LEU A 106 -22.76 -17.64 -21.98
C LEU A 106 -22.85 -18.66 -23.11
N GLU A 107 -21.72 -19.03 -23.72
CA GLU A 107 -21.67 -20.08 -24.75
C GLU A 107 -22.00 -21.46 -24.18
N LEU A 108 -21.53 -21.75 -22.96
CA LEU A 108 -21.83 -23.01 -22.28
C LEU A 108 -23.28 -23.12 -21.80
N GLU A 109 -24.00 -22.01 -21.62
CA GLU A 109 -25.43 -22.02 -21.25
C GLU A 109 -26.34 -22.57 -22.35
N GLU A 110 -25.86 -22.65 -23.60
CA GLU A 110 -26.62 -23.17 -24.73
C GLU A 110 -26.52 -24.70 -24.88
N ALA A 111 -25.63 -25.38 -24.14
CA ALA A 111 -25.42 -26.82 -24.21
C ALA A 111 -26.19 -27.60 -23.12
N ASP A 112 -27.00 -28.59 -23.53
CA ASP A 112 -27.84 -29.40 -22.65
C ASP A 112 -27.22 -30.78 -22.35
N ASP A 113 -26.04 -30.79 -21.72
CA ASP A 113 -25.36 -32.01 -21.28
C ASP A 113 -24.79 -31.88 -19.85
N ILE A 114 -24.71 -33.02 -19.14
CA ILE A 114 -24.31 -33.09 -17.73
C ILE A 114 -22.90 -32.51 -17.51
N VAL A 115 -22.00 -32.67 -18.48
CA VAL A 115 -20.63 -32.15 -18.39
C VAL A 115 -20.63 -30.64 -18.56
N SER A 116 -21.42 -30.08 -19.48
CA SER A 116 -21.60 -28.64 -19.64
C SER A 116 -22.24 -28.00 -18.42
N GLU A 117 -23.24 -28.64 -17.77
CA GLU A 117 -23.81 -28.16 -16.52
C GLU A 117 -22.77 -28.11 -15.39
N ALA A 118 -21.91 -29.15 -15.28
CA ALA A 118 -20.82 -29.16 -14.31
C ALA A 118 -19.78 -28.07 -14.59
N LYS A 119 -19.41 -27.86 -15.86
CA LYS A 119 -18.51 -26.77 -16.29
C LYS A 119 -19.10 -25.40 -16.01
N LEU A 120 -20.40 -25.20 -16.20
CA LEU A 120 -21.10 -23.96 -15.84
C LEU A 120 -21.02 -23.68 -14.33
N LYS A 121 -21.26 -24.69 -13.49
CA LYS A 121 -21.14 -24.56 -12.02
C LYS A 121 -19.72 -24.18 -11.62
N ALA A 122 -18.71 -24.87 -12.15
CA ALA A 122 -17.30 -24.57 -11.88
C ALA A 122 -16.90 -23.17 -12.38
N GLY A 123 -17.33 -22.79 -13.59
CA GLY A 123 -17.02 -21.48 -14.16
C GLY A 123 -17.70 -20.34 -13.42
N ARG A 124 -18.95 -20.49 -12.96
CA ARG A 124 -19.64 -19.50 -12.10
C ARG A 124 -18.93 -19.32 -10.76
N HIS A 125 -18.44 -20.40 -10.15
CA HIS A 125 -17.59 -20.31 -8.97
C HIS A 125 -16.29 -19.54 -9.28
N GLY A 126 -15.61 -19.86 -10.39
CA GLY A 126 -14.43 -19.13 -10.83
C GLY A 126 -14.69 -17.63 -11.05
N LEU A 127 -15.84 -17.27 -11.64
CA LEU A 127 -16.26 -15.89 -11.86
C LEU A 127 -16.50 -15.15 -10.52
N THR A 128 -17.13 -15.82 -9.55
CA THR A 128 -17.31 -15.28 -8.19
C THR A 128 -15.96 -15.01 -7.51
N MET A 129 -14.97 -15.90 -7.68
CA MET A 129 -13.62 -15.70 -7.14
C MET A 129 -12.90 -14.51 -7.80
N MET A 130 -13.10 -14.29 -9.10
CA MET A 130 -12.57 -13.10 -9.78
C MET A 130 -13.21 -11.82 -9.24
N GLU A 131 -14.53 -11.81 -9.01
CA GLU A 131 -15.24 -10.67 -8.41
C GLU A 131 -14.72 -10.34 -7.01
N HIS A 132 -14.39 -11.35 -6.20
CA HIS A 132 -13.77 -11.11 -4.88
C HIS A 132 -12.40 -10.44 -5.00
N LYS A 133 -11.55 -10.87 -5.95
CA LYS A 133 -10.25 -10.23 -6.20
C LYS A 133 -10.39 -8.78 -6.67
N ILE A 134 -11.38 -8.52 -7.54
CA ILE A 134 -11.74 -7.18 -8.00
C ILE A 134 -12.16 -6.31 -6.80
N ASN A 135 -13.06 -6.82 -5.95
CA ASN A 135 -13.54 -6.10 -4.77
C ASN A 135 -12.41 -5.80 -3.78
N GLY A 136 -11.51 -6.78 -3.53
CA GLY A 136 -10.31 -6.58 -2.72
C GLY A 136 -9.42 -5.46 -3.23
N SER A 137 -9.17 -5.45 -4.54
CA SER A 137 -8.35 -4.42 -5.19
C SER A 137 -8.98 -3.03 -5.07
N ILE A 138 -10.30 -2.93 -5.23
CA ILE A 138 -11.05 -1.67 -5.05
C ILE A 138 -10.96 -1.19 -3.60
N LYS A 139 -11.15 -2.07 -2.62
CA LYS A 139 -11.03 -1.74 -1.19
C LYS A 139 -9.62 -1.23 -0.85
N ASP A 140 -8.57 -1.86 -1.38
CA ASP A 140 -7.20 -1.41 -1.16
C ASP A 140 -6.95 -0.03 -1.79
N ILE A 141 -7.42 0.20 -3.03
CA ILE A 141 -7.30 1.50 -3.69
C ILE A 141 -8.00 2.58 -2.85
N ALA A 142 -9.20 2.30 -2.32
CA ALA A 142 -9.91 3.24 -1.47
C ALA A 142 -9.10 3.61 -0.21
N VAL A 143 -8.55 2.62 0.52
CA VAL A 143 -7.69 2.90 1.70
C VAL A 143 -6.44 3.71 1.33
N LEU A 144 -5.87 3.47 0.15
CA LEU A 144 -4.72 4.22 -0.34
C LEU A 144 -5.09 5.67 -0.67
N ILE A 145 -6.26 5.91 -1.27
CA ILE A 145 -6.80 7.26 -1.51
C ILE A 145 -7.01 7.98 -0.18
N ASP A 146 -7.68 7.34 0.79
CA ASP A 146 -7.88 7.94 2.12
C ASP A 146 -6.53 8.28 2.76
N SER A 147 -5.54 7.38 2.65
CA SER A 147 -4.19 7.64 3.19
C SER A 147 -3.49 8.80 2.47
N TYR A 148 -3.70 8.96 1.17
CA TYR A 148 -3.14 10.05 0.37
C TYR A 148 -3.71 11.40 0.82
N GLU A 149 -5.03 11.49 0.93
CA GLU A 149 -5.74 12.69 1.38
C GLU A 149 -5.35 13.07 2.82
N ASN A 150 -5.32 12.10 3.74
CA ASN A 150 -4.95 12.33 5.13
C ASN A 150 -3.51 12.88 5.26
N ILE A 151 -2.56 12.39 4.46
CA ILE A 151 -1.18 12.90 4.49
C ILE A 151 -1.13 14.32 3.92
N LYS A 152 -1.82 14.58 2.80
CA LYS A 152 -1.88 15.92 2.21
C LYS A 152 -2.46 16.93 3.18
N GLU A 153 -3.59 16.62 3.81
CA GLU A 153 -4.25 17.48 4.80
C GLU A 153 -3.35 17.69 6.03
N LYS A 154 -2.76 16.63 6.56
CA LYS A 154 -1.93 16.71 7.78
C LYS A 154 -0.69 17.60 7.61
N TRP A 155 -0.11 17.61 6.41
CA TRP A 155 1.15 18.29 6.10
C TRP A 155 0.96 19.54 5.23
N ASP A 156 -0.28 19.98 5.02
CA ASP A 156 -0.65 21.15 4.23
C ASP A 156 -0.04 21.12 2.81
N ILE A 157 -0.11 19.95 2.17
CA ILE A 157 0.42 19.71 0.83
C ILE A 157 -0.72 19.91 -0.16
N ASP A 158 -0.78 21.08 -0.79
CA ASP A 158 -1.74 21.39 -1.84
C ASP A 158 -1.39 20.65 -3.15
N VAL A 159 -0.19 20.92 -3.67
CA VAL A 159 0.36 20.28 -4.87
C VAL A 159 1.48 19.35 -4.49
N TRP A 160 1.38 18.08 -4.89
CA TRP A 160 2.46 17.10 -4.80
C TRP A 160 3.01 16.85 -6.20
N ASP A 161 4.21 17.37 -6.48
CA ASP A 161 4.93 17.23 -7.74
C ASP A 161 6.37 16.74 -7.53
N GLU A 162 7.06 16.50 -8.65
CA GLU A 162 8.44 16.00 -8.63
C GLU A 162 9.41 17.03 -8.02
N GLU A 163 9.17 18.33 -8.21
CA GLU A 163 10.02 19.38 -7.65
C GLU A 163 9.96 19.39 -6.12
N LEU A 164 8.76 19.37 -5.54
CA LEU A 164 8.56 19.32 -4.09
C LEU A 164 9.17 18.04 -3.50
N PHE A 165 9.00 16.91 -4.19
CA PHE A 165 9.60 15.64 -3.80
C PHE A 165 11.13 15.75 -3.73
N GLU A 166 11.78 16.16 -4.82
CA GLU A 166 13.25 16.25 -4.93
C GLU A 166 13.85 17.28 -3.94
N ARG A 167 13.13 18.36 -3.63
CA ARG A 167 13.55 19.33 -2.61
C ARG A 167 13.64 18.70 -1.21
N GLU A 168 12.73 17.78 -0.88
CA GLU A 168 12.70 17.11 0.43
C GLU A 168 13.68 15.92 0.51
N GLU A 169 14.11 15.35 -0.62
CA GLU A 169 14.94 14.14 -0.64
C GLU A 169 16.24 14.26 0.14
N LYS A 170 16.93 15.41 0.08
CA LYS A 170 18.16 15.64 0.85
C LYS A 170 17.91 15.57 2.35
N ARG A 171 16.82 16.18 2.80
CA ARG A 171 16.39 16.16 4.22
C ARG A 171 16.04 14.74 4.65
N HIS A 172 15.25 14.03 3.84
CA HIS A 172 14.91 12.64 4.07
C HIS A 172 16.15 11.74 4.20
N HIS A 173 17.13 11.90 3.32
CA HIS A 173 18.31 11.06 3.33
C HIS A 173 19.23 11.33 4.52
N VAL A 174 19.41 12.59 4.93
CA VAL A 174 20.10 12.90 6.18
C VAL A 174 19.38 12.26 7.36
N ARG A 175 18.04 12.45 7.47
CA ARG A 175 17.20 11.82 8.49
C ARG A 175 17.41 10.30 8.56
N ARG A 176 17.37 9.64 7.39
CA ARG A 176 17.56 8.19 7.25
C ARG A 176 18.94 7.75 7.73
N GLY A 177 19.98 8.54 7.48
CA GLY A 177 21.32 8.26 7.97
C GLY A 177 21.40 8.22 9.49
N PHE A 178 20.77 9.19 10.18
CA PHE A 178 20.69 9.19 11.65
C PHE A 178 19.85 8.02 12.18
N GLU A 179 18.77 7.65 11.50
CA GLU A 179 17.92 6.51 11.86
C GLU A 179 18.70 5.18 11.79
N LEU A 180 19.47 4.97 10.71
CA LEU A 180 20.33 3.80 10.55
C LEU A 180 21.41 3.75 11.64
N MET A 181 22.00 4.90 11.97
CA MET A 181 23.00 4.99 13.01
C MET A 181 22.43 4.67 14.39
N TYR A 182 21.24 5.19 14.72
CA TYR A 182 20.53 4.83 15.94
C TYR A 182 20.25 3.32 16.01
N ARG A 183 19.73 2.73 14.94
CA ARG A 183 19.47 1.28 14.87
C ARG A 183 20.73 0.46 15.09
N ASN A 184 21.85 0.83 14.46
CA ASN A 184 23.12 0.13 14.62
C ASN A 184 23.64 0.20 16.07
N LEU A 185 23.54 1.35 16.71
CA LEU A 185 23.97 1.51 18.11
C LEU A 185 23.05 0.75 19.08
N MET A 186 21.74 0.70 18.81
CA MET A 186 20.78 -0.07 19.61
C MET A 186 20.93 -1.59 19.44
N ASP A 187 21.27 -2.05 18.23
CA ASP A 187 21.39 -3.47 17.92
C ASP A 187 22.74 -4.06 18.40
N GLY A 188 23.85 -3.44 18.02
CA GLY A 188 25.20 -3.99 18.24
C GLY A 188 26.19 -3.06 18.93
N GLY A 189 25.78 -1.84 19.33
CA GLY A 189 26.67 -0.84 19.92
C GLY A 189 27.77 -0.33 18.99
N ARG A 190 27.72 -0.69 17.69
CA ARG A 190 28.71 -0.35 16.67
C ARG A 190 28.01 0.09 15.40
N VAL A 191 28.50 1.17 14.80
CA VAL A 191 27.98 1.66 13.52
C VAL A 191 28.50 0.78 12.38
N SER A 192 27.61 0.36 11.48
CA SER A 192 27.97 -0.40 10.28
C SER A 192 28.70 0.46 9.25
N THR A 193 29.58 -0.17 8.45
CA THR A 193 30.31 0.52 7.35
C THR A 193 29.36 1.20 6.37
N SER A 194 28.26 0.53 6.00
CA SER A 194 27.26 1.09 5.07
C SER A 194 26.63 2.36 5.62
N THR A 195 26.36 2.43 6.93
CA THR A 195 25.83 3.64 7.56
C THR A 195 26.86 4.76 7.60
N ILE A 196 28.13 4.44 7.87
CA ILE A 196 29.25 5.40 7.83
C ILE A 196 29.36 6.01 6.43
N GLU A 197 29.38 5.19 5.40
CA GLU A 197 29.41 5.63 3.99
C GLU A 197 28.19 6.48 3.65
N TYR A 198 27.00 6.06 4.08
CA TYR A 198 25.75 6.78 3.85
C TYR A 198 25.77 8.19 4.45
N MET A 199 26.26 8.34 5.69
CA MET A 199 26.40 9.67 6.31
C MET A 199 27.34 10.57 5.50
N GLN A 200 28.46 10.02 5.01
CA GLN A 200 29.41 10.77 4.19
C GLN A 200 28.81 11.21 2.85
N GLN A 201 28.04 10.34 2.20
CA GLN A 201 27.35 10.65 0.94
C GLN A 201 26.43 11.87 1.07
N TYR A 202 25.78 12.05 2.23
CA TYR A 202 24.91 13.19 2.51
C TYR A 202 25.58 14.30 3.34
N GLY A 203 26.92 14.31 3.39
CA GLY A 203 27.70 15.43 3.94
C GLY A 203 27.72 15.51 5.47
N VAL A 204 27.34 14.45 6.17
CA VAL A 204 27.44 14.39 7.63
C VAL A 204 28.69 13.60 8.03
N HIS A 205 29.56 14.23 8.82
CA HIS A 205 30.75 13.54 9.31
C HIS A 205 30.32 12.39 10.26
N PRO A 206 30.73 11.13 10.01
CA PRO A 206 30.21 9.98 10.75
C PRO A 206 30.41 10.05 12.27
N GLN A 207 31.56 10.58 12.72
CA GLN A 207 31.82 10.74 14.15
C GLN A 207 30.92 11.81 14.79
N VAL A 208 30.57 12.88 14.05
CA VAL A 208 29.65 13.91 14.55
C VAL A 208 28.26 13.29 14.73
N ALA A 209 27.79 12.56 13.72
CA ALA A 209 26.52 11.86 13.81
C ALA A 209 26.49 10.85 14.95
N MET A 210 27.57 10.09 15.15
CA MET A 210 27.65 9.10 16.23
C MET A 210 27.56 9.77 17.61
N THR A 211 28.15 10.96 17.77
CA THR A 211 28.06 11.75 19.00
C THR A 211 26.63 12.22 19.27
N GLU A 212 25.93 12.75 18.26
CA GLU A 212 24.54 13.20 18.37
C GLU A 212 23.62 12.04 18.79
N VAL A 213 23.71 10.91 18.08
CA VAL A 213 22.87 9.74 18.35
C VAL A 213 23.18 9.12 19.72
N SER A 214 24.46 9.01 20.08
CA SER A 214 24.85 8.52 21.42
C SER A 214 24.34 9.43 22.53
N GLY A 215 24.38 10.75 22.32
CA GLY A 215 23.82 11.74 23.24
C GLY A 215 22.32 11.57 23.44
N TYR A 216 21.56 11.41 22.35
CA TYR A 216 20.13 11.11 22.41
C TYR A 216 19.83 9.82 23.20
N ILE A 217 20.55 8.72 22.91
CA ILE A 217 20.40 7.45 23.63
C ILE A 217 20.62 7.63 25.15
N GLN A 218 21.64 8.40 25.55
CA GLN A 218 21.93 8.68 26.96
C GLN A 218 20.82 9.48 27.64
N VAL A 219 20.33 10.54 26.99
CA VAL A 219 19.23 11.38 27.51
C VAL A 219 17.96 10.53 27.66
N THR A 220 17.63 9.72 26.66
CA THR A 220 16.45 8.86 26.67
C THR A 220 16.55 7.76 27.74
N ALA A 221 17.73 7.16 27.92
CA ALA A 221 17.97 6.23 29.03
C ALA A 221 17.75 6.89 30.40
N GLN A 222 18.16 8.15 30.56
CA GLN A 222 17.94 8.91 31.79
C GLN A 222 16.46 9.25 32.02
N LYS A 223 15.69 9.59 30.96
CA LYS A 223 14.22 9.75 31.04
C LYS A 223 13.56 8.47 31.56
N ILE A 224 13.90 7.32 30.97
CA ILE A 224 13.35 6.00 31.35
C ILE A 224 13.70 5.65 32.79
N LYS A 225 14.94 5.90 33.21
CA LYS A 225 15.38 5.70 34.60
C LYS A 225 14.56 6.53 35.59
N ASN A 226 14.09 7.70 35.17
CA ASN A 226 13.23 8.58 35.95
C ASN A 226 11.73 8.26 35.80
N HIS A 227 11.38 7.06 35.29
CA HIS A 227 10.01 6.61 35.04
C HIS A 227 9.24 7.44 34.01
N ILE A 228 9.94 8.20 33.16
CA ILE A 228 9.35 8.88 32.01
C ILE A 228 9.49 7.95 30.80
N LEU A 229 8.38 7.37 30.35
CA LEU A 229 8.35 6.47 29.21
C LEU A 229 8.13 7.27 27.91
N PRO A 230 9.15 7.41 27.05
CA PRO A 230 9.00 8.13 25.80
C PRO A 230 8.09 7.36 24.83
N HIS A 231 7.22 8.08 24.14
CA HIS A 231 6.51 7.55 22.97
C HIS A 231 7.48 7.40 21.79
N SER A 232 7.18 6.54 20.81
CA SER A 232 8.06 6.34 19.64
C SER A 232 8.32 7.63 18.85
N ASN A 233 7.38 8.58 18.89
CA ASN A 233 7.53 9.89 18.24
C ASN A 233 8.69 10.73 18.82
N ASP A 234 9.14 10.50 20.07
CA ASP A 234 10.33 11.16 20.63
C ASP A 234 11.57 10.88 19.76
N LEU A 235 11.67 9.66 19.20
CA LEU A 235 12.72 9.29 18.27
C LEU A 235 12.55 10.01 16.93
N GLU A 236 11.33 10.05 16.40
CA GLU A 236 11.05 10.67 15.10
C GLU A 236 11.31 12.17 15.13
N GLU A 237 10.97 12.85 16.23
CA GLU A 237 11.27 14.26 16.47
C GLU A 237 12.79 14.51 16.53
N PHE A 238 13.55 13.64 17.20
CA PHE A 238 15.02 13.72 17.18
C PHE A 238 15.57 13.55 15.75
N MET A 239 15.04 12.61 14.97
CA MET A 239 15.46 12.40 13.59
C MET A 239 15.16 13.63 12.72
N ASP A 240 14.00 14.26 12.90
CA ASP A 240 13.62 15.49 12.18
C ASP A 240 14.55 16.65 12.54
N GLN A 241 14.89 16.82 13.82
CA GLN A 241 15.86 17.84 14.26
C GLN A 241 17.24 17.65 13.62
N MET A 242 17.70 16.39 13.52
CA MET A 242 18.98 16.10 12.87
C MET A 242 18.93 16.34 11.36
N ALA A 243 17.80 16.02 10.72
CA ALA A 243 17.58 16.31 9.31
C ALA A 243 17.69 17.82 9.05
N ASP A 244 16.94 18.63 9.80
CA ASP A 244 16.91 20.09 9.66
C ASP A 244 18.28 20.73 9.90
N LYS A 245 19.05 20.16 10.85
CA LYS A 245 20.38 20.65 11.20
C LYS A 245 21.41 20.40 10.09
N TYR A 246 21.30 19.29 9.37
CA TYR A 246 22.39 18.80 8.51
C TYR A 246 22.06 18.68 7.01
N TYR A 247 20.80 18.77 6.57
CA TYR A 247 20.42 18.52 5.16
C TYR A 247 21.18 19.36 4.13
N LYS A 248 21.50 20.62 4.45
CA LYS A 248 22.28 21.52 3.57
C LYS A 248 23.72 21.05 3.33
N ASN A 249 24.26 20.16 4.16
CA ASN A 249 25.60 19.63 3.93
C ASN A 249 25.66 18.73 2.70
N ALA A 250 24.54 18.11 2.31
CA ALA A 250 24.44 17.35 1.07
C ALA A 250 24.82 18.20 -0.15
N ASP A 251 24.50 19.49 -0.15
CA ASP A 251 24.87 20.42 -1.23
C ASP A 251 26.38 20.55 -1.39
N LYS A 252 27.13 20.63 -0.28
CA LYS A 252 28.59 20.73 -0.30
C LYS A 252 29.22 19.44 -0.82
N THR A 253 28.66 18.29 -0.45
CA THR A 253 29.11 16.99 -0.96
C THR A 253 28.78 16.85 -2.45
N ALA A 254 27.58 17.24 -2.87
CA ALA A 254 27.17 17.23 -4.26
C ALA A 254 28.06 18.14 -5.12
N GLU A 255 28.36 19.35 -4.65
CA GLU A 255 29.28 20.27 -5.31
C GLU A 255 30.68 19.66 -5.48
N ARG A 256 31.18 19.00 -4.43
CA ARG A 256 32.49 18.33 -4.47
C ARG A 256 32.55 17.18 -5.48
N ILE A 257 31.48 16.40 -5.60
CA ILE A 257 31.46 15.16 -6.41
C ILE A 257 31.04 15.45 -7.85
N PHE A 258 30.03 16.30 -8.04
CA PHE A 258 29.35 16.51 -9.32
C PHE A 258 29.54 17.93 -9.89
N GLY A 259 30.15 18.85 -9.15
CA GLY A 259 30.31 20.26 -9.58
C GLY A 259 28.98 21.03 -9.63
N LYS A 260 27.94 20.51 -8.96
CA LYS A 260 26.66 21.18 -8.77
C LYS A 260 25.99 20.70 -7.47
N SER A 261 25.26 21.60 -6.82
CA SER A 261 24.49 21.29 -5.61
C SER A 261 23.02 20.92 -5.88
N ASP A 262 22.46 21.38 -6.99
CA ASP A 262 21.06 21.14 -7.35
C ASP A 262 20.93 20.05 -8.42
N PHE A 263 20.08 19.07 -8.13
CA PHE A 263 19.75 17.98 -9.06
C PHE A 263 18.42 18.21 -9.78
N LEU A 264 17.64 19.22 -9.37
CA LEU A 264 16.41 19.59 -10.04
C LEU A 264 16.68 19.95 -11.50
N ASN A 265 15.88 19.39 -12.41
CA ASN A 265 15.84 19.83 -13.80
C ASN A 265 14.39 20.06 -14.25
N PRO A 266 13.91 21.31 -14.18
CA PRO A 266 12.54 21.66 -14.58
C PRO A 266 12.21 21.41 -16.06
N GLU A 267 13.20 21.15 -16.91
CA GLU A 267 12.99 20.77 -18.31
C GLU A 267 12.55 19.31 -18.47
N TYR A 268 12.93 18.45 -17.53
CA TYR A 268 12.59 17.01 -17.56
C TYR A 268 11.34 16.69 -16.73
N MET A 269 10.96 17.60 -15.85
CA MET A 269 9.85 17.41 -14.91
C MET A 269 8.50 17.72 -15.55
N LEU A 270 7.52 16.86 -15.27
CA LEU A 270 6.13 17.14 -15.61
C LEU A 270 5.62 18.29 -14.73
N ARG A 271 5.11 19.34 -15.37
CA ARG A 271 4.47 20.46 -14.66
C ARG A 271 2.99 20.13 -14.44
N VAL A 272 2.58 20.05 -13.19
CA VAL A 272 1.16 19.93 -12.84
C VAL A 272 0.56 21.34 -12.88
N GLU A 273 -0.44 21.55 -13.74
CA GLU A 273 -1.19 22.81 -13.74
C GLU A 273 -1.95 22.92 -12.41
N LYS A 274 -1.78 24.05 -11.69
CA LYS A 274 -2.62 24.33 -10.54
C LYS A 274 -4.06 24.46 -11.03
N SER A 275 -4.97 23.68 -10.44
CA SER A 275 -6.39 23.93 -10.63
C SER A 275 -6.69 25.32 -10.08
N GLU A 276 -6.97 26.27 -10.97
CA GLU A 276 -7.53 27.56 -10.56
C GLU A 276 -8.83 27.25 -9.83
N GLU A 277 -8.84 27.45 -8.51
CA GLU A 277 -10.08 27.55 -7.76
C GLU A 277 -10.87 28.67 -8.42
N LYS A 278 -11.96 28.30 -9.09
CA LYS A 278 -12.98 29.27 -9.45
C LYS A 278 -13.57 29.74 -8.13
N ASP A 279 -13.11 30.89 -7.67
CA ASP A 279 -13.84 31.73 -6.73
C ASP A 279 -15.22 31.97 -7.36
N ASP A 280 -16.22 31.19 -6.93
CA ASP A 280 -17.62 31.47 -7.19
C ASP A 280 -17.97 32.74 -6.37
N THR A 281 -17.86 33.89 -7.03
CA THR A 281 -18.55 35.14 -6.65
C THR A 281 -20.05 35.03 -6.83
#